data_AF-A0A087WQZ4-F1
#
_entry.id   AF-A0A087WQZ4-F1
#
_cell.length_a   1.000
_cell.length_b   1.000
_cell.length_c   1.000
_cell.angle_alpha   90.00
_cell.angle_beta   90.00
_cell.angle_gamma   90.00
#
_symmetry.space_group_name_H-M   'P 1'
#
loop_
_entity.id
_entity.type
_entity.pdbx_description
1 polymer ?
#
loop_
_entity_poly.entity_id
_entity_poly.type
_entity_poly.pdbx_seq_one_letter_code
_entity_poly.pdbx_strand_id
1 'polypeptide(L)' 'MARRQDEARAGVPLRVEGPPDKEVHLILYHWTHSFSSQKVRLVIAEKALKCEEHDKEHPG' A
#
# COMPACT_ATOMS: atom_id res chain seq x y z
N MET A 1 -20.36 -9.29 -13.21
CA MET A 1 -20.20 -9.35 -11.75
C MET A 1 -18.81 -9.90 -11.45
N ALA A 2 -17.85 -9.03 -11.14
CA ALA A 2 -16.43 -9.38 -11.03
C ALA A 2 -16.14 -10.24 -9.79
N ARG A 3 -15.31 -11.26 -9.96
CA ARG A 3 -14.94 -12.26 -8.95
C ARG A 3 -14.20 -11.59 -7.77
N ARG A 4 -14.69 -11.85 -6.56
CA ARG A 4 -14.03 -11.47 -5.30
C ARG A 4 -12.83 -12.39 -5.08
N GLN A 5 -11.65 -11.96 -5.48
CA GLN A 5 -10.39 -12.54 -4.99
C GLN A 5 -10.04 -11.83 -3.67
N ASP A 6 -10.67 -12.28 -2.59
CA ASP A 6 -10.29 -11.91 -1.22
C ASP A 6 -9.56 -13.13 -0.65
N GLU A 7 -8.31 -13.34 -1.06
CA GLU A 7 -7.40 -14.25 -0.39
C GLU A 7 -6.35 -13.41 0.32
N ALA A 8 -6.71 -12.98 1.54
CA ALA A 8 -5.82 -12.34 2.47
C ALA A 8 -4.78 -13.37 2.94
N ARG A 9 -3.65 -13.42 2.24
CA ARG A 9 -2.44 -14.11 2.72
C ARG A 9 -1.81 -13.29 3.84
N ALA A 10 -2.46 -13.32 5.01
CA ALA A 10 -1.90 -12.82 6.26
C ALA A 10 -0.61 -13.59 6.56
N GLY A 11 0.52 -12.88 6.68
CA GLY A 11 1.70 -13.44 7.36
C GLY A 11 3.04 -13.41 6.62
N VAL A 12 3.15 -12.85 5.41
CA VAL A 12 4.49 -12.61 4.83
C VAL A 12 4.95 -11.21 5.23
N PRO A 13 6.03 -11.05 6.02
CA PRO A 13 6.63 -9.73 6.21
C PRO A 13 7.02 -9.18 4.84
N LEU A 14 6.67 -7.94 4.56
CA LEU A 14 7.03 -7.23 3.34
C LEU A 14 8.57 -7.21 3.25
N ARG A 15 9.16 -8.18 2.55
CA ARG A 15 10.60 -8.23 2.31
C ARG A 15 10.89 -7.23 1.21
N VAL A 16 11.63 -6.18 1.55
CA VAL A 16 12.26 -5.37 0.52
C VAL A 16 13.49 -6.15 0.04
N GLU A 17 13.41 -6.70 -1.16
CA GLU A 17 14.59 -7.22 -1.84
C GLU A 17 15.39 -6.04 -2.38
N GLY A 18 16.56 -5.81 -1.79
CA GLY A 18 17.47 -4.73 -2.17
C GLY A 18 18.73 -4.79 -1.33
N PRO A 19 19.83 -4.17 -1.79
CA PRO A 19 21.05 -4.07 -0.98
C PRO A 19 20.71 -3.39 0.36
N PRO A 20 21.25 -3.89 1.49
CA PRO A 20 20.87 -3.49 2.85
C PRO A 20 21.14 -2.01 3.17
N ASP A 21 21.90 -1.32 2.33
CA ASP A 21 22.35 0.07 2.52
C ASP A 21 21.54 1.10 1.74
N LYS A 22 20.52 0.69 0.97
CA LYS A 22 19.67 1.64 0.24
C LYS A 22 18.41 1.95 1.04
N GLU A 23 18.26 3.22 1.43
CA GLU A 23 17.01 3.73 1.98
C GLU A 23 15.89 3.59 0.93
N VAL A 24 14.91 2.75 1.23
CA VAL A 24 13.78 2.47 0.33
C VAL A 24 12.75 3.58 0.50
N HIS A 25 12.53 4.36 -0.55
CA HIS A 25 11.49 5.39 -0.59
C HIS A 25 10.18 4.77 -1.12
N LEU A 26 9.14 4.75 -0.29
CA LEU A 26 7.82 4.26 -0.66
C LEU A 26 6.95 5.44 -1.12
N ILE A 27 6.32 5.32 -2.29
CA ILE A 27 5.36 6.30 -2.82
C ILE A 27 4.04 5.57 -3.08
N LEU A 28 2.96 6.04 -2.46
CA LEU A 28 1.61 5.51 -2.63
C LEU A 28 0.75 6.48 -3.43
N TYR A 29 0.43 6.10 -4.67
CA TYR A 29 -0.64 6.72 -5.43
C TYR A 29 -1.96 6.02 -5.09
N HIS A 30 -2.90 6.78 -4.56
CA HIS A 30 -4.18 6.22 -4.16
C HIS A 30 -5.35 7.10 -4.57
N TRP A 31 -6.55 6.53 -4.44
CA TRP A 31 -7.79 7.28 -4.41
C TRP A 31 -8.48 7.02 -3.07
N THR A 32 -8.84 8.08 -2.35
CA THR A 32 -9.34 8.00 -0.97
C THR A 32 -10.62 7.16 -0.81
N HIS A 33 -11.43 7.03 -1.87
CA HIS A 33 -12.66 6.22 -1.85
C HIS A 33 -12.46 4.75 -2.25
N SER A 34 -11.24 4.34 -2.58
CA SER A 34 -10.94 2.94 -2.89
C SER A 34 -10.67 2.13 -1.61
N PHE A 35 -11.47 1.10 -1.38
CA PHE A 35 -11.29 0.15 -0.27
C PHE A 35 -9.91 -0.54 -0.32
N SER A 36 -9.40 -0.81 -1.53
CA SER A 36 -8.04 -1.35 -1.70
C SER A 36 -6.97 -0.38 -1.22
N SER A 37 -7.14 0.93 -1.48
CA SER A 37 -6.23 1.97 -0.98
C SER A 37 -6.20 1.99 0.55
N GLN A 38 -7.37 1.84 1.19
CA GLN A 38 -7.48 1.82 2.65
C GLN A 38 -6.70 0.64 3.25
N LYS A 39 -6.80 -0.55 2.66
CA LYS A 39 -6.02 -1.73 3.11
C LYS A 39 -4.52 -1.47 3.03
N VAL A 40 -4.05 -0.86 1.94
CA VAL A 40 -2.61 -0.56 1.77
C VAL A 40 -2.14 0.48 2.80
N ARG A 41 -2.91 1.55 3.03
CA ARG A 41 -2.60 2.57 4.05
C ARG A 41 -2.50 1.97 5.45
N LEU A 42 -3.39 1.04 5.80
CA LEU A 42 -3.34 0.32 7.09
C LEU A 42 -2.05 -0.49 7.22
N VAL A 43 -1.66 -1.26 6.20
CA VAL A 43 -0.42 -2.06 6.24
C VAL A 43 0.82 -1.17 6.37
N ILE A 44 0.85 -0.02 5.68
CA ILE A 44 1.96 0.95 5.79
C ILE A 44 2.08 1.47 7.24
N ALA A 45 0.95 1.83 7.86
CA ALA A 45 0.90 2.30 9.24
C ALA A 45 1.30 1.20 10.24
N GLU A 46 0.77 -0.02 10.10
CA GLU A 46 1.11 -1.17 10.95
C GLU A 46 2.60 -1.54 10.90
N LYS A 47 3.25 -1.29 9.76
CA LYS A 47 4.68 -1.56 9.56
C LYS A 47 5.57 -0.35 9.83
N ALA A 48 5.00 0.79 10.23
CA ALA A 48 5.70 2.05 10.47
C ALA A 48 6.62 2.46 9.30
N LEU A 49 6.16 2.24 8.06
CA LEU A 49 6.93 2.56 6.87
C LEU A 49 6.78 4.06 6.55
N LYS A 50 7.91 4.73 6.26
CA LYS A 50 7.87 6.06 5.66
C LYS A 50 7.27 5.97 4.26
N CYS A 51 6.22 6.73 3.99
CA CYS A 51 5.54 6.73 2.70
C CYS A 51 5.15 8.15 2.30
N GLU A 52 5.39 8.51 1.04
CA GLU A 52 4.82 9.68 0.40
C GLU A 52 3.45 9.31 -0.18
N GLU A 53 2.39 10.05 0.17
CA GLU A 53 1.01 9.78 -0.27
C GLU A 53 0.57 10.81 -1.32
N HIS A 54 0.03 10.32 -2.45
CA HIS A 54 -0.59 11.15 -3.48
C HIS A 54 -2.02 10.69 -3.74
N ASP A 55 -2.99 11.51 -3.33
CA ASP A 55 -4.38 11.30 -3.67
C ASP A 55 -4.67 11.80 -5.09
N LYS A 56 -5.19 10.93 -5.94
CA LYS A 56 -5.77 11.31 -7.23
C LYS A 56 -7.28 11.45 -7.02
N GLU A 57 -7.67 12.59 -6.48
CA GLU A 57 -9.06 13.02 -6.53
C GLU A 57 -9.45 13.13 -8.01
N HIS A 58 -10.41 12.33 -8.47
CA HIS A 58 -10.95 12.52 -9.81
C HIS A 58 -11.73 13.85 -9.78
N PRO A 59 -11.36 14.86 -10.57
CA PRO A 59 -12.15 16.08 -10.64
C PRO A 59 -13.51 15.70 -11.23
N GLY A 60 -14.57 15.98 -10.46
CA GLY A 60 -15.96 15.92 -10.91
C GLY A 60 -16.34 17.15 -11.72
#